data_AF-A0A940TYH0-F1
#
_entry.id   AF-A0A940TYH0-F1
#
_cell.length_a   1.000
_cell.length_b   1.000
_cell.length_c   1.000
_cell.angle_alpha   90.00
_cell.angle_beta   90.00
_cell.angle_gamma   90.00
#
_symmetry.space_group_name_H-M   'P 1'
#
loop_
_entity.id
_entity.type
_entity.pdbx_description
1 polymer ?
#
loop_
_entity_poly.entity_id
_entity_poly.type
_entity_poly.pdbx_seq_one_letter_code
_entity_poly.pdbx_strand_id
1 'polypeptide(L)'
;MDIGLYQKYLQEYVQEAINYSDGSKAGIAEYLHNKRISGVLVLHKEEKKRALMDATHAFDEHRHWPLDIVISHLGVDVTIK
;
A
#
# COMPACT_ATOMS: atom_id res chain seq x y z
N MET A 1 5.46 15.35 8.67
CA MET A 1 4.70 14.37 7.89
C MET A 1 3.71 15.13 7.05
N ASP A 2 3.91 15.14 5.74
CA ASP A 2 2.96 15.75 4.81
C ASP A 2 1.87 14.74 4.45
N ILE A 3 0.63 15.07 4.82
CA ILE A 3 -0.53 14.17 4.67
C ILE A 3 -0.86 13.93 3.19
N GLY A 4 -0.68 14.94 2.33
CA GLY A 4 -0.93 14.80 0.90
C GLY A 4 0.07 13.88 0.22
N LEU A 5 1.35 13.98 0.61
CA LEU A 5 2.40 13.08 0.11
C LEU A 5 2.23 11.66 0.64
N TYR A 6 1.86 11.52 1.91
CA TYR A 6 1.52 10.22 2.49
C TYR A 6 0.38 9.54 1.73
N GLN A 7 -0.74 10.23 1.51
CA GLN A 7 -1.89 9.69 0.77
C GLN A 7 -1.51 9.32 -0.66
N LYS A 8 -0.72 10.16 -1.33
CA LYS A 8 -0.21 9.89 -2.66
C LYS A 8 0.60 8.59 -2.70
N TYR A 9 1.56 8.42 -1.79
CA TYR A 9 2.38 7.20 -1.76
C TYR A 9 1.57 5.97 -1.33
N LEU A 10 0.59 6.13 -0.44
CA LEU A 10 -0.31 5.05 -0.03
C LEU A 10 -1.09 4.54 -1.24
N GLN A 11 -1.70 5.43 -2.00
CA GLN A 11 -2.42 5.09 -3.22
C GLN A 11 -1.50 4.45 -4.26
N GLU A 12 -0.30 5.02 -4.51
CA GLU A 12 0.69 4.45 -5.43
C GLU A 12 1.06 3.02 -5.04
N TYR A 13 1.36 2.76 -3.76
CA TYR A 13 1.76 1.42 -3.30
C TYR A 13 0.62 0.40 -3.38
N VAL A 14 -0.59 0.78 -3.00
CA VAL A 14 -1.75 -0.12 -3.10
C VAL A 14 -2.08 -0.41 -4.57
N GLN A 15 -2.08 0.60 -5.44
CA GLN A 15 -2.34 0.42 -6.86
C GLN A 15 -1.26 -0.42 -7.54
N GLU A 16 0.02 -0.18 -7.23
CA GLU A 16 1.12 -1.02 -7.72
C GLU A 16 0.96 -2.46 -7.24
N ALA A 17 0.67 -2.68 -5.96
CA ALA A 17 0.49 -4.02 -5.42
C ALA A 17 -0.67 -4.76 -6.10
N ILE A 18 -1.78 -4.09 -6.38
CA ILE A 18 -2.91 -4.67 -7.13
C ILE A 18 -2.50 -5.02 -8.57
N ASN A 19 -1.76 -4.13 -9.24
CA ASN A 19 -1.36 -4.31 -10.64
C ASN A 19 -0.27 -5.37 -10.84
N TYR A 20 0.65 -5.51 -9.88
CA TYR A 20 1.80 -6.42 -9.96
C TYR A 20 1.62 -7.73 -9.21
N SER A 21 0.55 -7.88 -8.43
CA SER A 21 0.16 -9.16 -7.84
C SER A 21 -0.75 -9.96 -8.78
N ASP A 22 -1.03 -11.19 -8.39
CA ASP A 22 -2.03 -12.06 -9.01
C ASP A 22 -3.48 -11.64 -8.74
N GLY A 23 -3.69 -10.44 -8.17
CA GLY A 23 -4.99 -9.95 -7.71
C GLY A 23 -5.48 -10.62 -6.42
N SER A 24 -4.73 -11.58 -5.88
CA SER A 24 -5.04 -12.20 -4.59
C SER A 24 -4.53 -11.32 -3.45
N LYS A 25 -5.26 -11.31 -2.33
CA LYS A 25 -4.88 -10.54 -1.14
C LYS A 25 -3.50 -10.98 -0.60
N ALA A 26 -3.20 -12.27 -0.72
CA ALA A 26 -1.92 -12.82 -0.32
C ALA A 26 -0.79 -12.28 -1.21
N GLY A 27 -0.99 -12.23 -2.53
CA GLY A 27 -0.03 -11.65 -3.47
C GLY A 27 0.17 -10.15 -3.27
N ILE A 28 -0.90 -9.41 -2.97
CA ILE A 28 -0.83 -7.98 -2.64
C ILE A 28 -0.01 -7.76 -1.35
N ALA A 29 -0.33 -8.49 -0.29
CA ALA A 29 0.39 -8.39 0.98
C ALA A 29 1.87 -8.78 0.82
N GLU A 30 2.15 -9.86 0.08
CA GLU A 30 3.52 -10.29 -0.22
C GLU A 30 4.29 -9.26 -1.04
N TYR A 31 3.66 -8.63 -2.04
CA TYR A 31 4.27 -7.56 -2.81
C TYR A 31 4.65 -6.37 -1.92
N LEU A 32 3.74 -5.94 -1.05
CA LEU A 32 3.96 -4.84 -0.13
C LEU A 32 5.07 -5.15 0.90
N HIS A 33 5.11 -6.37 1.45
CA HIS A 33 6.19 -6.83 2.34
C HIS A 33 7.56 -6.85 1.67
N ASN A 34 7.61 -7.27 0.40
CA ASN A 34 8.85 -7.32 -0.36
C ASN A 34 9.32 -5.95 -0.86
N LYS A 35 8.44 -4.93 -0.83
CA LYS A 35 8.79 -3.58 -1.27
C LYS A 35 9.76 -2.95 -0.27
N ARG A 36 10.94 -2.57 -0.75
CA ARG A 36 11.97 -1.92 0.08
C ARG A 36 12.07 -0.44 -0.26
N ILE A 37 11.91 0.41 0.75
CA ILE A 37 12.23 1.83 0.67
C ILE A 37 13.70 1.99 1.07
N SER A 38 14.61 1.81 0.12
CA SER A 38 16.06 1.88 0.34
C SER A 38 16.70 3.10 -0.33
N GLY A 39 17.69 3.68 0.35
CA GLY A 39 18.50 4.80 -0.14
C GLY A 39 18.64 5.94 0.87
N VAL A 40 19.80 6.57 0.88
CA VAL A 40 20.11 7.74 1.73
C VAL A 40 19.45 9.02 1.19
N LEU A 41 19.21 9.08 -0.12
CA LEU A 41 18.60 10.22 -0.82
C LEU A 41 17.12 9.99 -1.17
N VAL A 42 16.43 9.09 -0.46
CA VAL A 42 15.00 8.87 -0.70
C VAL A 42 14.23 10.09 -0.22
N LEU A 43 13.71 10.84 -1.18
CA LEU A 43 12.77 11.93 -0.93
C LEU A 43 11.53 11.36 -0.20
N HIS A 44 11.15 12.04 0.89
CA HIS A 44 9.91 11.83 1.63
C HIS A 44 9.87 10.42 2.24
N LYS A 45 11.02 10.00 2.76
CA LYS A 45 11.26 8.65 3.29
C LYS A 45 10.29 8.29 4.41
N GLU A 46 9.98 9.23 5.30
CA GLU A 46 9.06 9.02 6.41
C GLU A 46 7.64 8.76 5.91
N GLU A 47 7.13 9.58 4.99
CA GLU A 47 5.81 9.43 4.37
C GLU A 47 5.70 8.09 3.64
N LYS A 48 6.71 7.74 2.84
CA LYS A 48 6.77 6.46 2.12
C LYS A 48 6.78 5.28 3.09
N LYS A 49 7.61 5.33 4.12
CA LYS A 49 7.74 4.23 5.08
C LYS A 49 6.43 4.00 5.82
N ARG A 50 5.77 5.09 6.22
CA ARG A 50 4.49 5.02 6.91
C ARG A 50 3.37 4.54 5.98
N ALA A 51 3.29 5.07 4.76
CA ALA A 51 2.33 4.61 3.75
C ALA A 51 2.48 3.11 3.46
N LEU A 52 3.72 2.64 3.30
CA LEU A 52 3.99 1.22 3.08
C LEU A 52 3.60 0.38 4.30
N MET A 53 3.95 0.83 5.50
CA MET A 53 3.62 0.11 6.73
C MET A 53 2.11 0.01 6.95
N ASP A 54 1.38 1.11 6.76
CA ASP A 54 -0.08 1.14 6.93
C ASP A 54 -0.78 0.28 5.87
N ALA A 55 -0.33 0.33 4.60
CA ALA A 55 -0.83 -0.55 3.55
C ALA A 55 -0.60 -2.03 3.92
N THR A 56 0.64 -2.40 4.24
CA THR A 56 0.98 -3.78 4.64
C THR A 56 0.14 -4.24 5.82
N HIS A 57 0.00 -3.41 6.86
CA HIS A 57 -0.78 -3.73 8.05
C HIS A 57 -2.26 -3.96 7.73
N ALA A 58 -2.87 -3.09 6.93
CA ALA A 58 -4.27 -3.26 6.53
C ALA A 58 -4.49 -4.54 5.73
N PHE A 59 -3.57 -4.87 4.81
CA PHE A 59 -3.65 -6.11 4.04
C PHE A 59 -3.35 -7.37 4.87
N ASP A 60 -2.58 -7.26 5.95
CA ASP A 60 -2.29 -8.37 6.87
C ASP A 60 -3.38 -8.60 7.92
N GLU A 61 -3.88 -7.55 8.57
CA GLU A 61 -4.96 -7.67 9.56
C GLU A 61 -6.29 -8.04 8.90
N HIS A 62 -6.58 -7.43 7.76
CA HIS A 62 -7.84 -7.60 7.05
C HIS A 62 -7.74 -8.58 5.86
N ARG A 63 -6.87 -9.60 5.96
CA ARG A 63 -6.78 -10.69 4.95
C ARG A 63 -8.12 -11.38 4.65
N HIS A 64 -9.03 -11.35 5.62
CA HIS A 64 -10.36 -11.95 5.52
C HIS A 64 -11.40 -11.02 4.88
N TRP A 65 -11.10 -9.73 4.70
CA TRP A 65 -12.03 -8.77 4.11
C TRP A 65 -11.95 -8.76 2.58
N PRO A 66 -13.05 -8.43 1.88
CA PRO A 66 -13.02 -8.10 0.46
C PRO A 66 -12.01 -7.00 0.15
N LEU A 67 -11.39 -7.08 -1.03
CA LEU A 67 -10.32 -6.16 -1.44
C LEU A 67 -10.82 -4.70 -1.41
N ASP A 68 -12.04 -4.48 -1.89
CA ASP A 68 -12.72 -3.18 -1.90
C ASP A 68 -12.89 -2.57 -0.51
N ILE A 69 -13.10 -3.41 0.52
CA ILE A 69 -13.26 -2.94 1.90
C ILE A 69 -11.90 -2.54 2.49
N VAL A 70 -10.83 -3.30 2.21
CA VAL A 70 -9.47 -2.94 2.67
C VAL A 70 -9.01 -1.63 2.02
N ILE A 71 -9.28 -1.47 0.73
CA ILE A 71 -9.02 -0.24 -0.03
C ILE A 71 -9.80 0.95 0.56
N SER A 72 -11.11 0.76 0.79
CA SER A 72 -11.96 1.79 1.38
C SER A 72 -11.52 2.15 2.81
N HIS A 73 -11.05 1.17 3.58
CA HIS A 73 -10.52 1.38 4.93
C HIS A 73 -9.23 2.21 4.93
N LEU A 74 -8.35 1.97 3.95
CA LEU A 74 -7.15 2.77 3.72
C LEU A 74 -7.46 4.18 3.18
N GLY A 75 -8.71 4.46 2.80
CA GLY A 75 -9.12 5.74 2.24
C GLY A 75 -8.48 6.04 0.88
N VAL A 76 -8.12 4.99 0.13
CA VAL A 76 -7.51 5.11 -1.20
C VAL A 76 -8.53 4.77 -2.27
N ASP A 77 -8.54 5.57 -3.34
CA ASP A 77 -9.34 5.30 -4.53
C ASP A 77 -8.43 4.62 -5.56
N VAL A 78 -8.53 3.30 -5.67
CA VAL A 78 -7.73 2.50 -6.62
C VAL A 78 -8.65 1.83 -7.62
N THR A 79 -8.24 1.82 -8.88
CA THR A 79 -9.01 1.16 -9.94
C THR A 79 -8.64 -0.32 -9.97
N ILE A 80 -9.62 -1.17 -9.64
CA ILE A 80 -9.53 -2.62 -9.81
C ILE A 80 -9.88 -2.92 -11.28
N LYS A 81 -9.00 -3.62 -12.01
CA LYS A 81 -9.21 -4.01 -13.40
C LYS A 81 -10.16 -5.20 -13.54
#